data_AF-A0AAV5Z8M8-F1
#
_entry.id   AF-A0AAV5Z8M8-F1
#
_cell.length_a   1.000
_cell.length_b   1.000
_cell.length_c   1.000
_cell.angle_alpha   90.00
_cell.angle_beta   90.00
_cell.angle_gamma   90.00
#
_symmetry.space_group_name_H-M   'P 1'
#
loop_
_entity.id
_entity.type
_entity.pdbx_description
1 polymer ?
#
loop_
_entity_poly.entity_id
_entity_poly.type
_entity_poly.pdbx_seq_one_letter_code
_entity_poly.pdbx_strand_id
1 'polypeptide(L)' 'MSTILLVILILLLVGALPMWPYSGGWGYYPSGGLGLLLLILIILAVTGRL' A
#
# COMPACT_ATOMS: atom_id res chain seq x y z
N MET A 1 24.84 6.64 -11.67
CA MET A 1 23.67 7.54 -11.84
C MET A 1 22.65 6.97 -12.82
N SER A 2 23.05 6.53 -14.02
CA SER A 2 22.14 5.93 -15.02
C SER A 2 21.44 4.64 -14.55
N THR A 3 22.09 3.83 -13.71
CA THR A 3 21.55 2.55 -13.22
C THR A 3 20.37 2.74 -12.25
N ILE A 4 20.44 3.76 -11.38
CA ILE A 4 19.39 4.07 -10.41
C ILE A 4 18.11 4.50 -11.13
N LEU A 5 18.24 5.35 -12.15
CA LEU A 5 17.14 5.80 -12.99
C LEU A 5 16.45 4.61 -13.71
N LEU A 6 17.25 3.66 -14.19
CA LEU A 6 16.77 2.45 -14.86
C LEU A 6 16.00 1.54 -13.89
N VAL A 7 16.51 1.36 -12.65
CA VAL A 7 15.81 0.61 -11.60
C VAL A 7 14.47 1.25 -11.25
N ILE A 8 14.42 2.57 -11.08
CA ILE A 8 13.18 3.31 -10.79
C ILE A 8 12.17 3.13 -11.93
N LEU A 9 12.62 3.21 -13.18
CA LEU A 9 11.76 3.03 -14.35
C LEU A 9 11.16 1.61 -14.41
N ILE A 10 11.95 0.58 -14.12
CA ILE A 10 11.47 -0.81 -14.05
C ILE A 10 10.42 -0.96 -12.93
N LEU A 11 10.67 -0.40 -11.75
CA LEU A 11 9.73 -0.47 -10.62
C LEU A 11 8.40 0.24 -10.95
N LEU A 12 8.45 1.39 -11.62
CA LEU A 12 7.25 2.10 -12.07
C LEU A 12 6.46 1.28 -13.09
N LEU A 13 7.14 0.63 -14.04
CA LEU A 13 6.49 -0.23 -15.03
C LEU A 13 5.82 -1.44 -14.37
N VAL A 14 6.50 -2.12 -13.44
CA VAL A 14 5.94 -3.27 -12.71
C VAL A 14 4.78 -2.86 -11.81
N GLY A 15 4.87 -1.70 -11.15
CA GLY A 15 3.79 -1.15 -10.30
C GLY A 15 2.58 -0.66 -11.10
N ALA A 16 2.77 -0.21 -12.34
CA ALA A 16 1.70 0.24 -13.23
C ALA A 16 0.96 -0.93 -13.93
N LEU A 17 1.54 -2.13 -13.92
CA LEU A 17 0.85 -3.31 -14.43
C LEU A 17 -0.30 -3.68 -13.49
N PRO A 18 -1.53 -3.89 -14.00
CA PRO A 18 -2.64 -4.45 -13.24
C PRO A 18 -2.46 -5.97 -13.05
N MET A 19 -1.22 -6.40 -12.77
CA MET A 19 -0.84 -7.79 -12.48
C MET A 19 -1.09 -8.16 -11.02
N TRP A 20 -1.47 -7.19 -10.19
CA TRP A 20 -1.99 -7.43 -8.85
C TRP A 20 -3.41 -7.95 -9.03
N PRO A 21 -3.67 -9.24 -8.80
CA PRO A 21 -5.00 -9.76 -8.99
C PRO A 21 -5.89 -9.11 -7.93
N TYR A 22 -6.70 -8.14 -8.35
CA TYR A 22 -7.92 -7.79 -7.66
C TYR A 22 -8.84 -9.00 -7.75
N SER A 23 -8.66 -9.93 -6.82
CA SER A 23 -9.61 -11.00 -6.56
C SER A 23 -10.92 -10.37 -6.13
N GLY A 24 -11.91 -10.36 -7.03
CA GLY A 24 -13.28 -9.89 -6.82
C GLY A 24 -14.08 -10.74 -5.84
N GLY A 25 -13.54 -11.02 -4.65
CA GLY A 25 -14.16 -11.85 -3.62
C GLY A 25 -13.82 -11.48 -2.17
N TRP A 26 -13.12 -10.36 -1.92
CA TRP A 26 -12.87 -9.89 -0.56
C TRP A 26 -13.96 -8.90 -0.12
N GLY A 27 -15.11 -9.44 0.28
CA GLY A 27 -15.85 -8.77 1.35
C GLY A 27 -14.90 -8.69 2.54
N TYR A 28 -14.30 -7.52 2.77
CA TYR A 28 -13.25 -7.30 3.76
C TYR A 28 -12.05 -8.28 3.65
N TYR A 29 -10.94 -7.77 3.08
CA TYR A 29 -9.57 -7.93 3.63
C TYR A 29 -8.48 -8.80 2.96
N PRO A 30 -7.52 -8.18 2.23
CA PRO A 30 -6.25 -7.87 2.91
C PRO A 30 -5.82 -6.37 2.80
N SER A 31 -6.72 -5.52 2.26
CA SER A 31 -6.68 -4.06 1.93
C SER A 31 -6.73 -2.91 2.96
N GLY A 32 -7.89 -2.60 3.57
CA GLY A 32 -8.10 -1.73 4.79
C GLY A 32 -8.40 -2.34 6.24
N GLY A 33 -7.38 -2.79 6.98
CA GLY A 33 -7.31 -3.82 8.03
C GLY A 33 -5.87 -3.79 8.50
N LEU A 34 -4.88 -3.91 7.60
CA LEU A 34 -3.68 -3.06 7.65
C LEU A 34 -4.04 -1.57 7.55
N GLY A 35 -4.82 -1.16 6.54
CA GLY A 35 -5.28 0.24 6.45
C GLY A 35 -6.16 0.70 7.62
N LEU A 36 -7.00 -0.17 8.21
CA LEU A 36 -7.83 0.13 9.38
C LEU A 36 -6.98 0.13 10.65
N LEU A 37 -5.99 -0.75 10.77
CA LEU A 37 -5.03 -0.74 11.88
C LEU A 37 -4.14 0.51 11.84
N LEU A 38 -3.70 0.94 10.65
CA LEU A 38 -3.05 2.24 10.44
C LEU A 38 -3.98 3.41 10.83
N LEU A 39 -5.25 3.38 10.43
CA LEU A 39 -6.23 4.41 10.81
C LEU A 39 -6.40 4.49 12.34
N ILE A 40 -6.52 3.34 13.01
CA ILE A 40 -6.62 3.28 14.48
C ILE A 40 -5.39 3.89 15.14
N LEU A 41 -4.18 3.53 14.68
CA LEU A 41 -2.94 4.07 15.21
C LEU A 41 -2.86 5.60 15.06
N ILE A 42 -3.30 6.14 13.92
CA ILE A 42 -3.34 7.58 13.68
C ILE A 42 -4.31 8.27 14.65
N ILE A 43 -5.50 7.72 14.87
CA ILE A 43 -6.48 8.27 15.81
C ILE A 43 -5.92 8.29 17.24
N LEU A 44 -5.29 7.20 17.66
CA LEU A 44 -4.65 7.09 18.98
C LEU A 44 -3.51 8.11 19.15
N ALA A 45 -2.68 8.28 18.12
CA ALA A 45 -1.60 9.27 18.11
C ALA A 45 -2.14 10.71 18.27
N VAL A 46 -3.17 11.07 17.49
CA VAL A 46 -3.74 12.42 17.49
C VAL A 46 -4.50 12.72 18.78
N THR A 47 -5.17 11.73 19.37
CA THR A 47 -5.87 11.89 20.66
C THR A 47 -4.95 11.81 21.88
N GLY A 48 -3.63 11.63 21.69
CA GLY A 48 -2.65 11.52 22.77
C GLY A 48 -2.84 10.28 23.64
N ARG A 49 -3.47 9.24 23.09
CA ARG A 49 -3.73 7.95 23.77
C ARG A 49 -2.78 6.85 23.33
N LEU A 50 -1.67 7.24 22.71
CA LEU A 50 -0.57 6.37 22.33
C LEU A 50 0.47 6.29 23.44
#